data_AF-A0A926W1Y1-F1
#
_entry.id   AF-A0A926W1Y1-F1
#
_cell.length_a   1.000
_cell.length_b   1.000
_cell.length_c   1.000
_cell.angle_alpha   90.00
_cell.angle_beta   90.00
_cell.angle_gamma   90.00
#
_symmetry.space_group_name_H-M   'P 1'
#
loop_
_entity.id
_entity.type
_entity.pdbx_description
1 polymer ?
#
loop_
_entity_poly.entity_id
_entity_poly.type
_entity_poly.pdbx_seq_one_letter_code
_entity_poly.pdbx_strand_id
1 'polypeptide(L)' 'MWLNEIEFTKLQFEAERQGVAMSEIMRDYIRNLPEPKNVSQDSHS' A
#
# COMPACT_ATOMS: atom_id res chain seq x y z
N MET A 1 2.10 8.16 -2.44
CA MET A 1 0.75 7.58 -2.66
C MET A 1 -0.06 7.84 -1.42
N TRP A 2 -1.25 8.43 -1.53
CA TRP A 2 -2.14 8.69 -0.41
C TRP A 2 -3.28 7.68 -0.46
N LEU A 3 -3.57 7.01 0.65
CA LEU A 3 -4.72 6.11 0.77
C LEU A 3 -6.01 6.93 0.73
N ASN A 4 -7.02 6.44 0.01
CA ASN A 4 -8.36 7.00 0.17
C ASN A 4 -9.01 6.49 1.47
N GLU A 5 -10.04 7.18 1.93
CA GLU A 5 -10.73 6.90 3.20
C GLU A 5 -11.33 5.48 3.26
N ILE A 6 -11.81 4.98 2.12
CA ILE A 6 -12.40 3.62 2.01
C ILE A 6 -11.32 2.56 2.19
N GLU A 7 -10.17 2.73 1.55
CA GLU A 7 -9.03 1.82 1.69
C GLU A 7 -8.48 1.84 3.11
N PHE A 8 -8.34 3.04 3.70
CA PHE A 8 -7.91 3.17 5.10
C PHE A 8 -8.85 2.42 6.05
N THR A 9 -10.16 2.57 5.88
CA THR A 9 -11.17 1.86 6.68
C THR A 9 -11.05 0.35 6.55
N LYS A 10 -10.80 -0.16 5.34
CA LYS A 10 -10.59 -1.61 5.11
C LYS A 10 -9.35 -2.13 5.83
N LEU A 11 -8.24 -1.38 5.77
CA LEU A 11 -6.99 -1.75 6.44
C LEU A 11 -7.15 -1.71 7.97
N GLN A 12 -7.92 -0.76 8.50
CA GLN A 12 -8.22 -0.69 9.92
C GLN A 12 -9.05 -1.90 10.37
N PHE A 13 -10.12 -2.24 9.64
CA PHE A 13 -10.93 -3.41 9.94
C PHE A 13 -10.10 -4.70 9.89
N GLU A 14 -9.17 -4.80 8.95
CA GLU A 14 -8.28 -5.95 8.84
C GLU A 14 -7.30 -6.05 10.02
N ALA A 15 -6.76 -4.92 10.49
CA ALA A 15 -5.92 -4.89 11.69
C ALA A 15 -6.69 -5.36 12.94
N GLU A 16 -7.92 -4.87 13.11
CA GLU A 16 -8.82 -5.27 14.20
C GLU A 16 -9.19 -6.76 14.10
N ARG A 17 -9.53 -7.24 12.91
CA ARG A 17 -9.87 -8.64 12.65
C ARG A 17 -8.73 -9.60 12.98
N GLN A 18 -7.50 -9.21 12.68
CA GLN A 18 -6.31 -10.01 12.95
C GLN A 18 -5.76 -9.80 14.37
N GLY A 19 -6.20 -8.78 15.10
CA GLY A 19 -5.68 -8.43 16.42
C GLY A 19 -4.24 -7.90 16.38
N VAL A 20 -3.83 -7.31 15.26
CA VAL A 20 -2.47 -6.81 15.03
C VAL A 20 -2.44 -5.28 14.96
N ALA A 21 -1.25 -4.71 15.05
CA ALA A 21 -1.09 -3.27 14.92
C ALA A 21 -1.35 -2.82 13.48
N MET A 22 -2.00 -1.66 13.32
CA MET A 22 -2.22 -1.02 12.01
C MET A 22 -0.93 -0.86 11.20
N SER A 23 0.20 -0.63 11.87
CA SER A 23 1.52 -0.52 11.23
C SER A 23 2.00 -1.80 10.55
N GLU A 24 1.56 -2.98 11.01
CA GLU A 24 1.89 -4.27 10.39
C GLU A 24 1.09 -4.46 9.10
N ILE A 25 -0.23 -4.22 9.16
CA ILE A 25 -1.09 -4.23 7.98
C ILE A 25 -0.61 -3.22 6.92
N MET A 26 -0.25 -2.01 7.33
CA MET A 26 0.27 -0.99 6.42
C MET A 26 1.60 -1.40 5.78
N ARG A 27 2.48 -2.09 6.53
CA ARG A 27 3.75 -2.61 6.00
C ARG A 27 3.52 -3.65 4.92
N ASP A 28 2.61 -4.58 5.16
CA ASP A 28 2.29 -5.63 4.20
C ASP A 28 1.53 -5.07 2.99
N TYR A 29 0.65 -4.10 3.20
CA TYR A 29 0.01 -3.36 2.13
C TYR A 29 1.05 -2.70 1.21
N ILE A 30 2.01 -1.96 1.78
CA ILE A 30 3.07 -1.29 1.02
C ILE A 30 3.96 -2.29 0.28
N ARG A 31 4.33 -3.42 0.90
CA ARG A 31 5.13 -4.47 0.24
C ARG A 31 4.45 -5.08 -0.96
N ASN A 32 3.13 -5.22 -0.90
CA ASN A 32 2.33 -5.85 -1.95
C ASN A 32 1.87 -4.83 -3.01
N LEU A 33 2.18 -3.54 -2.85
CA LEU A 33 1.92 -2.57 -3.90
C LEU A 33 2.73 -2.95 -5.14
N PRO A 34 2.11 -2.94 -6.34
CA PRO A 34 2.85 -3.11 -7.57
C PRO A 34 3.94 -2.04 -7.61
N GLU A 35 5.16 -2.44 -7.99
CA GLU A 35 6.22 -1.46 -8.20
C GLU A 35 5.69 -0.37 -9.13
N PRO A 36 5.85 0.91 -8.78
CA PRO A 36 5.54 1.96 -9.73
C PRO A 36 6.38 1.67 -10.96
N LYS A 37 5.73 1.38 -12.10
CA LYS A 37 6.41 1.16 -13.37
C LYS A 37 7.38 2.32 -13.54
N ASN A 38 8.67 2.05 -13.41
CA ASN A 38 9.70 3.06 -13.62
C ASN A 38 9.48 3.60 -15.04
N VAL A 39 8.99 4.83 -15.13
CA VAL A 39 9.02 5.62 -16.36
C VAL A 39 10.45 6.14 -16.46
N SER A 40 11.36 5.25 -16.83
CA SER A 40 12.78 5.49 -17.10
C SER A 40 13.17 4.30 -17.97
N GLN A 41 13.55 4.40 -19.25
CA GLN A 41 14.24 5.45 -19.96
C GLN A 41 13.85 5.32 -21.46
N ASP A 42 13.36 6.38 -22.10
CA ASP A 42 13.48 6.56 -23.55
C ASP A 42 13.86 8.02 -23.78
N SER A 43 15.15 8.29 -23.62
CA SER A 43 15.79 9.54 -24.02
C SER A 43 17.18 9.20 -24.54
N HIS A 44 17.21 8.42 -25.61
CA HIS A 44 18.30 8.41 -26.60
C HIS A 44 17.84 7.69 -27.86
N SER A 45 17.53 8.45 -28.91
CA SER A 45 17.66 8.09 -30.33
C SER A 45 17.66 9.38 -31.13
#